data_AF-A0A524L952-F1
#
_entry.id   AF-A0A524L952-F1
#
_cell.length_a   1.000
_cell.length_b   1.000
_cell.length_c   1.000
_cell.angle_alpha   90.00
_cell.angle_beta   90.00
_cell.angle_gamma   90.00
#
_symmetry.space_group_name_H-M   'P 1'
#
loop_
_entity.id
_entity.type
_entity.pdbx_description
1 polymer ?
#
loop_
_entity_poly.entity_id
_entity_poly.type
_entity_poly.pdbx_seq_one_letter_code
_entity_poly.pdbx_strand_id
1 'polypeptide(L)'
;MSGIFLTRAPPKSAVVKFFGISIPPLTTLAVDAVDFVDHVTAKWLVTLVNSTDTEIQSYEVVANYLTGKVNPSYTVYSLIGDKIKNKAEVVISGGDLTLEIENKETVTLTADILRFDLST
;
A
#
# COMPACT_ATOMS: atom_id res chain seq x y z
N MET A 1 -10.96 45.17 -0.73
CA MET A 1 -10.75 43.84 -0.10
C MET A 1 -10.17 42.94 -1.17
N SER A 2 -8.90 42.54 -1.05
CA SER A 2 -8.27 41.62 -2.00
C SER A 2 -8.46 40.20 -1.49
N GLY A 3 -9.21 39.38 -2.21
CA GLY A 3 -9.43 37.98 -1.87
C GLY A 3 -8.22 37.14 -2.27
N ILE A 4 -7.59 36.49 -1.30
CA ILE A 4 -6.54 35.50 -1.56
C ILE A 4 -7.21 34.26 -2.16
N PHE A 5 -7.05 34.06 -3.46
CA PHE A 5 -7.37 32.78 -4.10
C PHE A 5 -6.22 31.80 -3.85
N LEU A 6 -6.45 30.83 -2.98
CA LEU A 6 -5.56 29.69 -2.82
C LEU A 6 -5.81 28.73 -3.99
N THR A 7 -4.97 28.79 -5.02
CA THR A 7 -4.96 27.77 -6.08
C THR A 7 -4.35 26.51 -5.49
N ARG A 8 -5.18 25.50 -5.20
CA ARG A 8 -4.68 24.17 -4.85
C ARG A 8 -4.01 23.57 -6.08
N ALA A 9 -2.73 23.18 -5.94
CA ALA A 9 -2.08 22.37 -6.96
C ALA A 9 -2.87 21.05 -7.11
N PRO A 10 -3.08 20.56 -8.35
CA PRO A 10 -3.68 19.24 -8.54
C PRO A 10 -2.79 18.17 -7.88
N PRO A 11 -3.37 17.08 -7.35
CA PRO A 11 -2.58 16.00 -6.79
C PRO A 11 -1.59 15.48 -7.83
N LYS A 12 -0.34 15.28 -7.39
CA LYS A 12 0.70 14.61 -8.17
C LYS A 12 0.20 13.19 -8.49
N SER A 13 0.44 12.75 -9.72
CA SER A 13 -0.21 11.61 -10.38
C SER A 13 -0.38 10.35 -9.54
N ALA A 14 -1.51 9.64 -9.72
CA ALA A 14 -1.65 8.27 -9.21
C ALA A 14 -0.74 7.32 -9.99
N VAL A 15 0.02 6.47 -9.29
CA VAL A 15 0.84 5.43 -9.91
C VAL A 15 0.04 4.14 -9.88
N VAL A 16 -0.54 3.82 -11.03
CA VAL A 16 -1.32 2.60 -11.22
C VAL A 16 -0.37 1.47 -11.63
N LYS A 17 -0.15 0.49 -10.75
CA LYS A 17 0.64 -0.72 -11.04
C LYS A 17 -0.21 -1.98 -10.91
N PHE A 18 -0.94 -2.34 -11.96
CA PHE A 18 -1.62 -3.64 -12.00
C PHE A 18 -0.61 -4.74 -12.38
N PHE A 19 0.05 -5.30 -11.38
CA PHE A 19 0.77 -6.55 -11.52
C PHE A 19 0.15 -7.53 -10.54
N GLY A 20 -0.34 -8.67 -11.02
CA GLY A 20 -0.75 -9.77 -10.15
C GLY A 20 0.50 -10.35 -9.50
N ILE A 21 0.88 -9.82 -8.34
CA ILE A 21 2.07 -10.26 -7.62
C ILE A 21 1.71 -11.54 -6.88
N SER A 22 2.34 -12.64 -7.26
CA SER A 22 2.18 -13.91 -6.55
C SER A 22 2.96 -13.88 -5.23
N ILE A 23 2.24 -14.04 -4.12
CA ILE A 23 2.78 -14.15 -2.78
C ILE A 23 2.68 -15.63 -2.36
N PRO A 24 3.81 -16.37 -2.32
CA PRO A 24 3.80 -17.77 -1.95
C PRO A 24 3.20 -18.02 -0.55
N PRO A 25 2.69 -19.23 -0.29
CA PRO A 25 2.16 -19.61 1.02
C PRO A 25 3.18 -19.37 2.13
N LEU A 26 2.71 -18.86 3.28
CA LEU A 26 3.52 -18.71 4.50
C LEU A 26 4.80 -17.87 4.31
N THR A 27 4.76 -16.89 3.40
CA THR A 27 5.88 -15.98 3.14
C THR A 27 5.46 -14.51 3.27
N THR A 28 6.45 -13.66 3.56
CA THR A 28 6.32 -12.20 3.47
C THR A 28 7.01 -11.73 2.21
N LEU A 29 6.32 -10.89 1.42
CA LEU A 29 6.87 -10.31 0.19
C LEU A 29 6.66 -8.80 0.17
N ALA A 30 7.67 -8.07 -0.27
CA ALA A 30 7.54 -6.67 -0.65
C ALA A 30 6.77 -6.55 -1.96
N VAL A 31 5.56 -5.98 -1.91
CA VAL A 31 4.65 -5.91 -3.06
C VAL A 31 4.70 -4.56 -3.77
N ASP A 32 5.11 -3.49 -3.09
CA ASP A 32 5.38 -2.20 -3.71
C ASP A 32 6.31 -1.34 -2.83
N ALA A 33 6.97 -0.36 -3.44
CA ALA A 33 7.89 0.55 -2.77
C ALA A 33 7.84 1.95 -3.38
N VAL A 34 7.95 2.99 -2.55
CA VAL A 34 7.99 4.39 -2.95
C VAL A 34 9.05 5.15 -2.16
N ASP A 35 9.87 5.95 -2.85
CA ASP A 35 10.89 6.78 -2.23
C ASP A 35 10.26 7.76 -1.23
N PHE A 36 10.69 7.67 0.03
CA PHE A 36 10.16 8.52 1.11
C PHE A 36 10.75 9.93 1.12
N VAL A 37 11.85 10.16 0.39
CA VAL A 37 12.46 11.49 0.22
C VAL A 37 11.50 12.40 -0.55
N ASP A 38 10.87 11.86 -1.59
CA ASP A 38 9.93 12.61 -2.44
C ASP A 38 8.47 12.48 -1.98
N HIS A 39 8.14 11.45 -1.20
CA HIS A 39 6.76 11.13 -0.80
C HIS A 39 6.68 10.84 0.69
N VAL A 40 6.27 11.84 1.45
CA VAL A 40 6.05 11.72 2.89
C VAL A 40 4.84 10.81 3.20
N THR A 41 3.90 10.70 2.26
CA THR A 41 2.68 9.89 2.43
C THR A 41 2.43 9.03 1.20
N ALA A 42 2.03 7.78 1.45
CA ALA A 42 1.62 6.83 0.43
C ALA A 42 0.30 6.17 0.81
N LYS A 43 -0.56 5.94 -0.17
CA LYS A 43 -1.81 5.18 0.00
C LYS A 43 -1.87 4.06 -1.02
N TRP A 44 -2.07 2.83 -0.54
CA TRP A 44 -2.30 1.65 -1.37
C TRP A 44 -3.75 1.19 -1.25
N LEU A 45 -4.34 0.80 -2.38
CA LEU A 45 -5.50 -0.10 -2.43
C LEU A 45 -4.95 -1.47 -2.80
N VAL A 46 -5.19 -2.44 -1.93
CA VAL A 46 -4.74 -3.82 -2.09
C VAL A 46 -5.95 -4.68 -2.38
N THR A 47 -5.85 -5.54 -3.39
CA THR A 47 -6.79 -6.63 -3.60
C THR A 47 -6.03 -7.94 -3.60
N LEU A 48 -6.42 -8.86 -2.74
CA LEU A 48 -5.89 -10.21 -2.65
C LEU A 48 -6.90 -11.19 -3.23
N VAL A 49 -6.43 -12.06 -4.09
CA VAL A 49 -7.20 -13.17 -4.64
C VAL A 49 -6.53 -14.47 -4.21
N ASN A 50 -7.30 -15.37 -3.61
CA ASN A 50 -6.85 -16.73 -3.36
C ASN A 50 -6.73 -17.48 -4.69
N SER A 51 -5.54 -18.00 -5.02
CA SER A 51 -5.29 -18.64 -6.32
C SER A 51 -6.05 -19.97 -6.54
N THR A 52 -6.51 -20.62 -5.47
CA THR A 52 -7.21 -21.91 -5.55
C THR A 52 -8.72 -21.79 -5.44
N ASP A 53 -9.20 -20.70 -4.86
CA ASP A 53 -10.61 -20.48 -4.54
C ASP A 53 -11.13 -19.19 -5.21
N THR A 54 -12.41 -18.87 -5.00
CA THR A 54 -12.99 -17.62 -5.49
C THR A 54 -12.94 -16.51 -4.43
N GLU A 55 -12.14 -16.68 -3.37
CA GLU A 55 -12.06 -15.73 -2.26
C GLU A 55 -11.32 -14.46 -2.70
N ILE A 56 -11.94 -13.31 -2.45
CA ILE A 56 -11.37 -12.00 -2.77
C ILE A 56 -11.49 -11.10 -1.55
N GLN A 57 -10.39 -10.46 -1.18
CA GLN A 57 -10.36 -9.46 -0.11
C GLN A 57 -9.68 -8.19 -0.60
N SER A 58 -10.32 -7.04 -0.39
CA SER A 58 -9.73 -5.73 -0.66
C SER A 58 -9.61 -4.91 0.61
N TYR A 59 -8.55 -4.11 0.71
CA TYR A 59 -8.35 -3.17 1.81
C TYR A 59 -7.45 -2.01 1.42
N GLU A 60 -7.42 -0.99 2.27
CA GLU A 60 -6.61 0.20 2.08
C GLU A 60 -5.49 0.25 3.11
N VAL A 61 -4.30 0.68 2.67
CA VAL A 61 -3.16 0.94 3.54
C VAL A 61 -2.72 2.39 3.33
N VAL A 62 -2.72 3.20 4.39
CA VAL A 62 -2.14 4.55 4.35
C VAL A 62 -0.92 4.57 5.24
N ALA A 63 0.21 5.03 4.71
CA ALA A 63 1.44 5.23 5.47
C ALA A 63 1.89 6.69 5.39
N ASN A 64 2.48 7.15 6.49
CA ASN A 64 3.13 8.44 6.61
C ASN A 64 4.53 8.23 7.20
N TYR A 65 5.52 8.73 6.51
CA TYR A 65 6.84 8.97 7.04
C TYR A 65 6.87 10.34 7.73
N LEU A 66 7.66 10.48 8.79
CA LEU A 66 7.97 11.78 9.38
C LEU A 66 9.48 11.86 9.49
N THR A 67 10.07 12.91 8.93
CA THR A 67 11.52 13.11 8.92
C THR A 67 12.11 12.94 10.33
N GLY A 68 13.14 12.11 10.45
CA GLY A 68 13.81 11.82 11.72
C GLY A 68 13.20 10.66 12.52
N LYS A 69 12.13 10.02 12.03
CA LYS A 69 11.65 8.75 12.60
C LYS A 69 12.33 7.56 11.92
N VAL A 70 12.56 6.50 12.71
CA VAL A 70 13.13 5.24 12.24
C VAL A 70 12.08 4.37 11.56
N ASN A 71 10.83 4.44 12.02
CA ASN A 71 9.71 3.64 11.51
C ASN A 71 8.61 4.54 10.95
N PRO A 72 7.95 4.14 9.85
CA PRO A 72 6.78 4.83 9.36
C PRO A 72 5.57 4.56 10.27
N SER A 73 4.62 5.48 10.25
CA SER A 73 3.28 5.22 10.80
C SER A 73 2.37 4.74 9.68
N TYR A 74 1.56 3.71 9.92
CA TYR A 74 0.60 3.23 8.92
C TYR A 74 -0.71 2.78 9.55
N THR A 75 -1.74 2.67 8.73
CA THR A 75 -3.07 2.18 9.12
C THR A 75 -3.65 1.36 7.98
N VAL A 76 -4.16 0.18 8.32
CA VAL A 76 -4.92 -0.69 7.41
C VAL A 76 -6.40 -0.55 7.74
N TYR A 77 -7.24 -0.28 6.74
CA TYR A 77 -8.67 -0.03 6.93
C TYR A 77 -9.50 -0.42 5.70
N SER A 78 -10.82 -0.22 5.79
CA SER A 78 -11.78 -0.52 4.71
C SER A 78 -11.67 -1.95 4.17
N LEU A 79 -11.60 -2.93 5.08
CA LEU A 79 -11.57 -4.35 4.72
C LEU A 79 -12.93 -4.76 4.14
N ILE A 80 -12.96 -5.19 2.89
CA ILE A 80 -14.16 -5.60 2.15
C ILE A 80 -13.91 -6.97 1.50
N GLY A 81 -14.94 -7.82 1.46
CA GLY A 81 -14.90 -9.13 0.82
C GLY A 81 -14.71 -10.27 1.83
N ASP A 82 -14.11 -11.35 1.35
CA ASP A 82 -13.87 -12.57 2.11
C ASP A 82 -12.76 -12.39 3.16
N LYS A 83 -12.64 -13.38 4.04
CA LYS A 83 -11.59 -13.39 5.07
C LYS A 83 -10.40 -14.21 4.59
N ILE A 84 -9.44 -13.55 3.95
CA ILE A 84 -8.12 -14.12 3.64
C ILE A 84 -7.16 -13.81 4.81
N LYS A 85 -6.48 -14.81 5.38
CA LYS A 85 -5.47 -14.60 6.43
C LYS A 85 -4.21 -14.02 5.82
N ASN A 86 -3.99 -12.74 6.07
CA ASN A 86 -2.79 -12.03 5.69
C ASN A 86 -2.42 -10.98 6.75
N LYS A 87 -1.25 -10.37 6.61
CA LYS A 87 -0.85 -9.20 7.38
C LYS A 87 -0.16 -8.23 6.43
N ALA A 88 -0.70 -7.02 6.31
CA ALA A 88 -0.04 -5.93 5.60
C ALA A 88 0.74 -5.06 6.59
N GLU A 89 1.99 -4.76 6.28
CA GLU A 89 2.84 -3.86 7.05
C GLU A 89 3.56 -2.90 6.12
N VAL A 90 3.92 -1.73 6.66
CA VAL A 90 4.78 -0.79 5.94
C VAL A 90 6.07 -0.62 6.70
N VAL A 91 7.18 -0.86 6.02
CA VAL A 91 8.55 -0.77 6.55
C VAL A 91 9.35 0.26 5.77
N ILE A 92 10.48 0.68 6.33
CA ILE A 92 11.47 1.46 5.59
C ILE A 92 12.61 0.53 5.18
N SER A 93 12.86 0.43 3.88
CA SER A 93 13.95 -0.38 3.34
C SER A 93 14.58 0.34 2.15
N GLY A 94 15.90 0.49 2.17
CA GLY A 94 16.64 1.04 1.02
C GLY A 94 16.34 2.51 0.65
N GLY A 95 15.69 3.29 1.53
CA GLY A 95 15.25 4.65 1.21
C GLY A 95 13.76 4.74 0.81
N ASP A 96 13.05 3.62 0.79
CA ASP A 96 11.65 3.56 0.37
C ASP A 96 10.72 3.26 1.55
N LEU A 97 9.49 3.76 1.48
CA LEU A 97 8.33 3.17 2.14
C LEU A 97 7.92 1.92 1.35
N THR A 98 8.11 0.75 1.96
CA THR A 98 7.83 -0.54 1.35
C THR A 98 6.59 -1.16 1.96
N LEU A 99 5.59 -1.47 1.13
CA LEU A 99 4.45 -2.28 1.52
C LEU A 99 4.84 -3.76 1.44
N GLU A 100 4.78 -4.44 2.58
CA GLU A 100 4.97 -5.88 2.70
C GLU A 100 3.65 -6.57 3.02
N ILE A 101 3.42 -7.72 2.40
CA ILE A 101 2.26 -8.57 2.69
C ILE A 101 2.79 -9.95 3.09
N GLU A 102 2.45 -10.35 4.32
CA GLU A 102 2.61 -11.72 4.82
C GLU A 102 1.38 -12.54 4.44
N ASN A 103 1.56 -13.53 3.58
CA ASN A 103 0.55 -14.54 3.29
C ASN A 103 0.54 -15.60 4.41
N LYS A 104 -0.56 -15.69 5.16
CA LYS A 104 -0.73 -16.67 6.25
C LYS A 104 -1.59 -17.87 5.84
N GLU A 105 -1.93 -17.96 4.57
CA GLU A 105 -2.61 -19.12 4.00
C GLU A 105 -1.60 -20.17 3.54
N THR A 106 -2.10 -21.39 3.34
CA THR A 106 -1.34 -22.51 2.77
C THR A 106 -1.37 -22.54 1.23
N VAL A 107 -1.97 -21.53 0.61
CA VAL A 107 -2.14 -21.37 -0.84
C VAL A 107 -1.55 -20.04 -1.30
N THR A 108 -1.20 -19.94 -2.58
CA THR A 108 -0.65 -18.70 -3.14
C THR A 108 -1.74 -17.63 -3.17
N LEU A 109 -1.39 -16.40 -2.80
CA LEU A 109 -2.24 -15.24 -3.02
C LEU A 109 -1.72 -14.46 -4.23
N THR A 110 -2.61 -13.86 -5.00
CA THR A 110 -2.26 -12.86 -6.00
C THR A 110 -2.68 -11.50 -5.48
N ALA A 111 -1.73 -10.56 -5.40
CA ALA A 111 -1.96 -9.20 -4.94
C ALA A 111 -1.96 -8.22 -6.12
N ASP A 112 -3.06 -7.49 -6.28
CA ASP A 112 -3.17 -6.34 -7.18
C ASP A 112 -3.10 -5.05 -6.36
N ILE A 113 -2.22 -4.13 -6.76
CA ILE A 113 -1.87 -2.94 -5.98
C ILE A 113 -2.10 -1.66 -6.80
N LEU A 114 -2.93 -0.76 -6.28
CA LEU A 114 -3.02 0.61 -6.78
C LEU A 114 -2.42 1.56 -5.75
N ARG A 115 -1.42 2.36 -6.13
CA ARG A 115 -0.79 3.34 -5.24
C ARG A 115 -1.14 4.78 -5.63
N PHE A 116 -1.40 5.60 -4.62
CA PHE A 116 -1.44 7.05 -4.71
C PHE A 116 -0.25 7.64 -3.97
N ASP A 117 0.57 8.37 -4.71
CA ASP A 117 1.72 9.09 -4.20
C ASP A 117 1.28 10.46 -3.75
N LEU A 118 1.33 10.71 -2.44
CA LEU A 118 0.89 11.97 -1.85
C LEU A 118 2.15 12.77 -1.49
N SER A 119 2.58 13.61 -2.43
CA SER A 119 3.63 14.60 -2.17
C SER A 119 3.07 15.69 -1.25
N THR A 120 3.87 16.09 -0.26
CA THR A 120 3.65 17.34 0.49
C THR A 120 3.89 18.57 -0.36
#